data_AF-A0A8S4S8R7-F1
#
_entry.id   AF-A0A8S4S8R7-F1
#
_cell.length_a   1.000
_cell.length_b   1.000
_cell.length_c   1.000
_cell.angle_alpha   90.00
_cell.angle_beta   90.00
_cell.angle_gamma   90.00
#
_symmetry.space_group_name_H-M   'P 1'
#
loop_
_entity.id
_entity.type
_entity.pdbx_description
1 polymer ?
#
loop_
_entity_poly.entity_id
_entity_poly.type
_entity_poly.pdbx_seq_one_letter_code
_entity_poly.pdbx_strand_id
1 'polypeptide(L)'
;MGMISRVRGRIRSDSFSKIHTMKSEEKIANIVWLISIVFLLPYWAPRGLLVALGGAWLMAAYTCLMVPLLISANYRYPARWYPSVAKLARKIGRRLRAPGARLLGVLKTAYAPIERAERLFLQMNNLSTMISQLLIFTACDRLLVFRGRLTCLYSLMFYNVVTYSVNYVREICTKEDWSPYVNLTRNSRVKHLAMSATKIVLEWTKAVTFIVTITFILLTLGLEQGLEYFRPTALYTLITGTYYLLSEKTFLELWPIALTAFKLERLEGMELLYCGFWARGITTSIAIPLVPALMWNERWRLAALILYICVVVHGRYRLGESFSKLKEAQGSLARFRRATAEELSTLEDVCAVCLGTMKSARVTPCAHFFHADCLRKCLAASDRCPICVREYVFC
;
A
#
# COMPACT_ATOMS: atom_id res chain seq x y z
N MET A 1 -72.65 -48.04 -6.67
CA MET A 1 -72.64 -46.69 -6.06
C MET A 1 -71.67 -46.47 -4.89
N GLY A 2 -70.91 -47.48 -4.40
CA GLY A 2 -70.10 -47.35 -3.16
C GLY A 2 -68.62 -46.92 -3.30
N MET A 3 -68.02 -46.92 -4.49
CA MET A 3 -66.60 -46.56 -4.67
C MET A 3 -66.35 -45.05 -4.76
N ILE A 4 -67.24 -44.30 -5.41
CA ILE A 4 -67.08 -42.85 -5.62
C ILE A 4 -67.28 -42.07 -4.31
N SER A 5 -68.17 -42.53 -3.42
CA SER A 5 -68.36 -41.93 -2.09
C SER A 5 -67.16 -42.16 -1.18
N ARG A 6 -66.52 -43.35 -1.22
CA ARG A 6 -65.27 -43.63 -0.48
C ARG A 6 -64.09 -42.79 -0.95
N VAL A 7 -63.91 -42.62 -2.26
CA VAL A 7 -62.81 -41.79 -2.81
C VAL A 7 -63.00 -40.32 -2.44
N ARG A 8 -64.23 -39.79 -2.55
CA ARG A 8 -64.53 -38.40 -2.18
C ARG A 8 -64.42 -38.16 -0.68
N GLY A 9 -64.77 -39.15 0.15
CA GLY A 9 -64.54 -39.12 1.59
C GLY A 9 -63.05 -39.10 1.94
N ARG A 10 -62.23 -39.93 1.26
CA ARG A 10 -60.78 -40.01 1.48
C ARG A 10 -60.04 -38.74 1.02
N ILE A 11 -60.44 -38.14 -0.11
CA ILE A 11 -59.90 -36.85 -0.58
C ILE A 11 -60.28 -35.71 0.38
N ARG A 12 -61.50 -35.74 0.94
CA ARG A 12 -61.94 -34.75 1.93
C ARG A 12 -61.21 -34.93 3.26
N SER A 13 -61.02 -36.16 3.74
CA SER A 13 -60.23 -36.39 4.96
C SER A 13 -58.76 -36.02 4.79
N ASP A 14 -58.16 -36.33 3.63
CA ASP A 14 -56.76 -35.97 3.33
C ASP A 14 -56.56 -34.47 3.17
N SER A 15 -57.54 -33.74 2.61
CA SER A 15 -57.45 -32.28 2.53
C SER A 15 -57.65 -31.62 3.89
N PHE A 16 -58.60 -32.09 4.70
CA PHE A 16 -58.78 -31.57 6.07
C PHE A 16 -57.58 -31.87 6.98
N SER A 17 -57.02 -33.09 6.93
CA SER A 17 -55.83 -33.44 7.70
C SER A 17 -54.64 -32.58 7.29
N LYS A 18 -54.43 -32.37 5.98
CA LYS A 18 -53.35 -31.54 5.45
C LYS A 18 -53.51 -30.05 5.78
N ILE A 19 -54.74 -29.54 5.85
CA ILE A 19 -55.00 -28.17 6.32
C ILE A 19 -54.67 -28.03 7.82
N HIS A 20 -55.03 -29.01 8.63
CA HIS A 20 -54.68 -29.02 10.05
C HIS A 20 -53.17 -29.12 10.28
N THR A 21 -52.44 -29.95 9.52
CA THR A 21 -50.97 -30.05 9.63
C THR A 21 -50.28 -28.74 9.23
N MET A 22 -50.72 -28.10 8.15
CA MET A 22 -50.16 -26.79 7.75
C MET A 22 -50.42 -25.70 8.80
N LYS A 23 -51.62 -25.67 9.41
CA LYS A 23 -51.94 -24.70 10.47
C LYS A 23 -51.12 -24.95 11.75
N SER A 24 -50.80 -26.20 12.07
CA SER A 24 -49.90 -26.51 13.18
C SER A 24 -48.45 -26.12 12.88
N GLU A 25 -47.96 -26.37 11.67
CA GLU A 25 -46.61 -25.98 11.24
C GLU A 25 -46.43 -24.46 11.23
N GLU A 26 -47.47 -23.69 10.86
CA GLU A 26 -47.47 -22.23 10.94
C GLU A 26 -47.36 -21.71 12.39
N LYS A 27 -48.09 -22.33 13.33
CA LYS A 27 -47.97 -21.99 14.75
C LYS A 27 -46.56 -22.30 15.26
N ILE A 28 -45.99 -23.43 14.88
CA ILE A 28 -44.63 -23.84 15.23
C ILE A 28 -43.61 -22.84 14.68
N ALA A 29 -43.72 -22.44 13.41
CA ALA A 29 -42.80 -21.46 12.79
C ALA A 29 -42.85 -20.08 13.49
N ASN A 30 -44.04 -19.60 13.87
CA ASN A 30 -44.18 -18.34 14.61
C ASN A 30 -43.58 -18.41 16.01
N ILE A 31 -43.73 -19.54 16.70
CA ILE A 31 -43.13 -19.77 18.03
C ILE A 31 -41.60 -19.80 17.93
N VAL A 32 -41.05 -20.56 16.97
CA VAL A 32 -39.60 -20.65 16.73
C VAL A 32 -39.01 -19.26 16.42
N TRP A 33 -39.74 -18.41 15.71
CA TRP A 33 -39.32 -17.05 15.43
C TRP A 33 -39.33 -16.13 16.67
N LEU A 34 -40.40 -16.16 17.47
CA LEU A 34 -40.47 -15.42 18.73
C LEU A 34 -39.32 -15.80 19.67
N ILE A 35 -39.06 -17.10 19.80
CA ILE A 35 -37.94 -17.64 20.59
C ILE A 35 -36.60 -17.15 20.03
N SER A 36 -36.45 -17.08 18.70
CA SER A 36 -35.24 -16.56 18.06
C SER A 36 -34.98 -15.09 18.38
N ILE A 37 -36.01 -14.25 18.47
CA ILE A 37 -35.88 -12.85 18.90
C ILE A 37 -35.47 -12.76 20.37
N VAL A 38 -36.08 -13.58 21.22
CA VAL A 38 -35.77 -13.61 22.66
C VAL A 38 -34.30 -13.99 22.90
N PHE A 39 -33.75 -14.95 22.14
CA PHE A 39 -32.34 -15.31 22.25
C PHE A 39 -31.37 -14.27 21.65
N LEU A 40 -31.86 -13.34 20.83
CA LEU A 40 -31.07 -12.23 20.26
C LEU A 40 -31.14 -10.94 21.11
N LEU A 41 -32.12 -10.83 22.01
CA LEU A 41 -32.33 -9.71 22.93
C LEU A 41 -31.07 -9.32 23.75
N PRO A 42 -30.22 -10.27 24.22
CA PRO A 42 -28.98 -9.94 24.91
C PRO A 42 -27.99 -9.11 24.07
N TYR A 43 -28.00 -9.21 22.73
CA TYR A 43 -27.11 -8.41 21.86
C TYR A 43 -27.55 -6.94 21.75
N TRP A 44 -28.81 -6.64 22.05
CA TRP A 44 -29.40 -5.31 21.95
C TRP A 44 -29.42 -4.59 23.30
N ALA A 45 -29.08 -5.29 24.39
CA ALA A 45 -28.96 -4.70 25.72
C ALA A 45 -27.75 -3.74 25.81
N PRO A 46 -27.86 -2.63 26.57
CA PRO A 46 -26.78 -1.68 26.74
C PRO A 46 -25.53 -2.34 27.34
N ARG A 47 -24.36 -1.96 26.80
CA ARG A 47 -23.04 -2.60 27.04
C ARG A 47 -22.68 -2.81 28.52
N GLY A 48 -23.22 -2.00 29.43
CA GLY A 48 -22.97 -2.11 30.87
C GLY A 48 -23.53 -3.39 31.52
N LEU A 49 -24.64 -3.93 31.03
CA LEU A 49 -25.25 -5.15 31.60
C LEU A 49 -24.49 -6.42 31.17
N LEU A 50 -23.93 -6.41 29.97
CA LEU A 50 -23.21 -7.55 29.38
C LEU A 50 -21.81 -7.75 29.98
N VAL A 51 -21.14 -6.67 30.38
CA VAL A 51 -19.85 -6.75 31.07
C VAL A 51 -20.02 -7.31 32.48
N ALA A 52 -21.15 -7.03 33.15
CA ALA A 52 -21.44 -7.51 34.51
C ALA A 52 -21.77 -9.02 34.60
N LEU A 53 -22.18 -9.65 33.49
CA LEU A 53 -22.70 -11.04 33.47
C LEU A 53 -21.68 -12.11 33.03
N GLY A 54 -20.43 -11.77 32.66
CA GLY A 54 -19.41 -12.80 32.42
C GLY A 54 -18.34 -12.53 31.35
N GLY A 55 -18.10 -11.28 30.95
CA GLY A 55 -16.99 -10.93 30.07
C GLY A 55 -17.08 -11.46 28.63
N ALA A 56 -16.09 -11.09 27.81
CA ALA A 56 -16.08 -11.33 26.36
C ALA A 56 -16.14 -12.82 25.96
N TRP A 57 -15.61 -13.71 26.80
CA TRP A 57 -15.54 -15.15 26.55
C TRP A 57 -16.89 -15.85 26.68
N LEU A 58 -17.73 -15.45 27.64
CA LEU A 58 -19.06 -16.02 27.82
C LEU A 58 -19.99 -15.62 26.66
N MET A 59 -19.84 -14.39 26.17
CA MET A 59 -20.55 -13.94 24.97
C MET A 59 -20.05 -14.65 23.71
N ALA A 60 -18.75 -14.91 23.56
CA ALA A 60 -18.21 -15.69 22.44
C ALA A 60 -18.68 -17.17 22.48
N ALA A 61 -18.80 -17.76 23.67
CA ALA A 61 -19.36 -19.10 23.83
C ALA A 61 -20.87 -19.13 23.51
N TYR A 62 -21.61 -18.13 23.99
CA TYR A 62 -23.04 -17.97 23.70
C TYR A 62 -23.29 -17.73 22.20
N THR A 63 -22.48 -16.90 21.53
CA THR A 63 -22.56 -16.68 20.07
C THR A 63 -22.28 -17.98 19.32
N CYS A 64 -21.22 -18.71 19.69
CA CYS A 64 -20.80 -19.94 19.01
C CYS A 64 -21.85 -21.05 19.12
N LEU A 65 -22.58 -21.12 20.24
CA LEU A 65 -23.60 -22.14 20.46
C LEU A 65 -24.98 -21.72 19.91
N MET A 66 -25.41 -20.48 20.14
CA MET A 66 -26.76 -20.04 19.75
C MET A 66 -26.89 -19.68 18.27
N VAL A 67 -25.85 -19.14 17.63
CA VAL A 67 -25.96 -18.74 16.21
C VAL A 67 -26.19 -19.94 15.28
N PRO A 68 -25.48 -21.08 15.39
CA PRO A 68 -25.77 -22.27 14.59
C PRO A 68 -27.16 -22.87 14.88
N LEU A 69 -27.59 -22.86 16.15
CA LEU A 69 -28.92 -23.31 16.56
C LEU A 69 -30.03 -22.44 15.97
N LEU A 70 -29.87 -21.12 15.99
CA LEU A 70 -30.82 -20.18 15.38
C LEU A 70 -30.88 -20.32 13.86
N ILE A 71 -29.73 -20.50 13.20
CA ILE A 71 -29.66 -20.71 11.74
C ILE A 71 -30.36 -22.03 11.36
N SER A 72 -30.07 -23.12 12.08
CA SER A 72 -30.68 -24.43 11.79
C SER A 72 -32.20 -24.46 12.07
N ALA A 73 -32.65 -23.87 13.17
CA ALA A 73 -34.06 -23.79 13.52
C ALA A 73 -34.87 -22.94 12.52
N ASN A 74 -34.32 -21.81 12.09
CA ASN A 74 -34.98 -20.90 11.14
C ASN A 74 -34.85 -21.39 9.67
N TYR A 75 -33.89 -22.26 9.36
CA TYR A 75 -33.80 -22.94 8.07
C TYR A 75 -34.89 -24.02 7.91
N ARG A 76 -35.19 -24.76 8.99
CA ARG A 76 -36.21 -25.82 8.98
C ARG A 76 -37.65 -25.28 8.97
N TYR A 77 -37.87 -24.09 9.52
CA TYR A 77 -39.20 -23.42 9.56
C TYR A 77 -39.12 -21.95 9.13
N PRO A 78 -38.94 -21.65 7.82
CA PRO A 78 -38.78 -20.29 7.33
C PRO A 78 -40.09 -19.49 7.47
N ALA A 79 -40.01 -18.32 8.10
CA ALA A 79 -41.17 -17.48 8.29
C ALA A 79 -41.70 -16.90 6.95
N ARG A 80 -43.02 -16.97 6.75
CA ARG A 80 -43.72 -16.70 5.47
C ARG A 80 -43.54 -15.26 4.93
N TRP A 81 -43.12 -14.31 5.77
CA TRP A 81 -42.89 -12.90 5.42
C TRP A 81 -41.48 -12.63 4.86
N TYR A 82 -40.52 -13.56 5.00
CA TYR A 82 -39.17 -13.43 4.42
C TYR A 82 -39.16 -13.20 2.89
N PRO A 83 -39.89 -13.98 2.06
CA PRO A 83 -39.94 -13.71 0.61
C PRO A 83 -40.63 -12.38 0.28
N SER A 84 -41.56 -11.92 1.10
CA SER A 84 -42.24 -10.62 0.93
C SER A 84 -41.32 -9.45 1.28
N VAL A 85 -40.56 -9.54 2.37
CA VAL A 85 -39.53 -8.55 2.74
C VAL A 85 -38.38 -8.55 1.73
N ALA A 86 -37.93 -9.72 1.25
CA ALA A 86 -36.91 -9.80 0.21
C ALA A 86 -37.36 -9.21 -1.13
N LYS A 87 -38.66 -9.31 -1.47
CA LYS A 87 -39.25 -8.61 -2.63
C LYS A 87 -39.34 -7.10 -2.39
N LEU A 88 -39.73 -6.67 -1.20
CA LEU A 88 -39.81 -5.25 -0.83
C LEU A 88 -38.43 -4.60 -0.83
N ALA A 89 -37.42 -5.24 -0.24
CA ALA A 89 -36.03 -4.81 -0.22
C ALA A 89 -35.44 -4.72 -1.64
N ARG A 90 -35.72 -5.70 -2.52
CA ARG A 90 -35.33 -5.62 -3.94
C ARG A 90 -36.03 -4.48 -4.68
N LYS A 91 -37.30 -4.20 -4.38
CA LYS A 91 -38.07 -3.10 -4.97
C LYS A 91 -37.56 -1.73 -4.51
N ILE A 92 -37.23 -1.61 -3.22
CA ILE A 92 -36.61 -0.44 -2.61
C ILE A 92 -35.20 -0.22 -3.19
N GLY A 93 -34.37 -1.26 -3.27
CA GLY A 93 -33.03 -1.19 -3.86
C GLY A 93 -33.03 -0.78 -5.35
N ARG A 94 -34.00 -1.26 -6.14
CA ARG A 94 -34.18 -0.81 -7.53
C ARG A 94 -34.62 0.66 -7.62
N ARG A 95 -35.53 1.10 -6.74
CA ARG A 95 -35.99 2.50 -6.70
C ARG A 95 -34.91 3.47 -6.22
N LEU A 96 -34.03 3.07 -5.31
CA LEU A 96 -32.93 3.89 -4.80
C LEU A 96 -31.73 3.95 -5.76
N ARG A 97 -31.59 3.01 -6.71
CA ARG A 97 -30.46 2.98 -7.66
C ARG A 97 -30.43 4.19 -8.60
N ALA A 98 -31.59 4.64 -9.10
CA ALA A 98 -31.69 5.79 -10.01
C ALA A 98 -31.42 7.16 -9.35
N PRO A 99 -32.01 7.50 -8.18
CA PRO A 99 -31.65 8.71 -7.45
C PRO A 99 -30.24 8.61 -6.85
N GLY A 100 -29.80 7.42 -6.42
CA GLY A 100 -28.45 7.19 -5.93
C GLY A 100 -27.38 7.46 -6.99
N ALA A 101 -27.59 7.00 -8.23
CA ALA A 101 -26.67 7.30 -9.34
C ALA A 101 -26.64 8.79 -9.69
N ARG A 102 -27.79 9.48 -9.65
CA ARG A 102 -27.85 10.94 -9.83
C ARG A 102 -27.12 11.69 -8.71
N LEU A 103 -27.34 11.30 -7.45
CA LEU A 103 -26.67 11.88 -6.29
C LEU A 103 -25.14 11.67 -6.39
N LEU A 104 -24.70 10.47 -6.77
CA LEU A 104 -23.28 10.15 -6.98
C LEU A 104 -22.68 10.98 -8.12
N GLY A 105 -23.45 11.20 -9.19
CA GLY A 105 -23.06 12.06 -10.32
C GLY A 105 -22.87 13.51 -9.88
N VAL A 106 -23.82 14.08 -9.13
CA VAL A 106 -23.72 15.44 -8.56
C VAL A 106 -22.52 15.54 -7.61
N LEU A 107 -22.32 14.53 -6.74
CA LEU A 107 -21.19 14.47 -5.83
C LEU A 107 -19.85 14.44 -6.59
N LYS A 108 -19.78 13.68 -7.68
CA LYS A 108 -18.59 13.60 -8.54
C LYS A 108 -18.30 14.94 -9.22
N THR A 109 -19.32 15.64 -9.70
CA THR A 109 -19.17 16.98 -10.29
C THR A 109 -18.74 18.01 -9.25
N ALA A 110 -19.28 17.93 -8.03
CA ALA A 110 -18.88 18.79 -6.92
C ALA A 110 -17.44 18.51 -6.44
N TYR A 111 -16.97 17.25 -6.52
CA TYR A 111 -15.61 16.87 -6.17
C TYR A 111 -14.59 17.15 -7.28
N ALA A 112 -15.01 17.31 -8.53
CA ALA A 112 -14.13 17.58 -9.66
C ALA A 112 -13.14 18.76 -9.47
N PRO A 113 -13.54 19.94 -8.94
CA PRO A 113 -12.57 21.01 -8.66
C PRO A 113 -11.55 20.63 -7.59
N ILE A 114 -11.97 19.88 -6.56
CA ILE A 114 -11.08 19.38 -5.50
C ILE A 114 -10.07 18.40 -6.10
N GLU A 115 -10.54 17.48 -6.95
CA GLU A 115 -9.68 16.51 -7.65
C GLU A 115 -8.62 17.22 -8.50
N ARG A 116 -8.98 18.33 -9.17
CA ARG A 116 -8.04 19.14 -9.94
C ARG A 116 -7.01 19.81 -9.02
N ALA A 117 -7.44 20.35 -7.88
CA ALA A 117 -6.54 20.94 -6.90
C ALA A 117 -5.58 19.90 -6.29
N GLU A 118 -6.08 18.71 -5.97
CA GLU A 118 -5.26 17.58 -5.48
C GLU A 118 -4.18 17.21 -6.50
N ARG A 119 -4.52 17.13 -7.79
CA ARG A 119 -3.54 16.82 -8.86
C ARG A 119 -2.51 17.94 -9.02
N LEU A 120 -2.92 19.21 -8.98
CA LEU A 120 -1.99 20.34 -9.03
C LEU A 120 -1.04 20.35 -7.82
N PHE A 121 -1.56 20.08 -6.62
CA PHE A 121 -0.77 19.94 -5.40
C PHE A 121 0.26 18.81 -5.54
N LEU A 122 -0.13 17.67 -6.09
CA LEU A 122 0.76 16.54 -6.32
C LEU A 122 1.78 16.78 -7.44
N GLN A 123 1.43 17.56 -8.48
CA GLN A 123 2.39 17.97 -9.52
C GLN A 123 3.55 18.77 -8.92
N MET A 124 3.29 19.56 -7.87
CA MET A 124 4.33 20.18 -7.06
C MET A 124 4.96 19.15 -6.10
N ASN A 125 5.70 18.19 -6.66
CA ASN A 125 6.27 17.05 -5.93
C ASN A 125 7.05 17.47 -4.67
N ASN A 126 7.92 18.48 -4.77
CA ASN A 126 8.76 18.94 -3.65
C ASN A 126 7.95 19.62 -2.55
N LEU A 127 6.95 20.43 -2.92
CA LEU A 127 6.10 21.11 -1.96
C LEU A 127 5.20 20.10 -1.22
N SER A 128 4.61 19.16 -1.96
CA SER A 128 3.75 18.14 -1.38
C SER A 128 4.51 17.16 -0.47
N THR A 129 5.75 16.78 -0.80
CA THR A 129 6.59 15.99 0.12
C THR A 129 6.95 16.78 1.37
N MET A 130 7.39 18.04 1.23
CA MET A 130 7.77 18.89 2.37
C MET A 130 6.61 19.10 3.34
N ILE A 131 5.42 19.44 2.84
CA ILE A 131 4.22 19.61 3.67
C ILE A 131 3.86 18.31 4.38
N SER A 132 3.98 17.17 3.70
CA SER A 132 3.68 15.86 4.31
C SER A 132 4.71 15.44 5.36
N GLN A 133 6.00 15.72 5.13
CA GLN A 133 7.06 15.54 6.12
C GLN A 133 6.78 16.39 7.37
N LEU A 134 6.44 17.66 7.19
CA LEU A 134 6.10 18.56 8.29
C LEU A 134 4.88 18.07 9.08
N LEU A 135 3.83 17.62 8.41
CA LEU A 135 2.62 17.10 9.06
C LEU A 135 2.90 15.83 9.88
N ILE A 136 3.67 14.88 9.35
CA ILE A 136 4.03 13.65 10.08
C ILE A 136 4.97 13.96 11.24
N PHE A 137 5.93 14.85 11.06
CA PHE A 137 6.89 15.22 12.11
C PHE A 137 6.21 15.98 13.24
N THR A 138 5.31 16.91 12.91
CA THR A 138 4.49 17.61 13.92
C THR A 138 3.55 16.65 14.66
N ALA A 139 3.01 15.63 13.98
CA ALA A 139 2.23 14.59 14.66
C ALA A 139 3.07 13.74 15.61
N CYS A 140 4.23 13.26 15.15
CA CYS A 140 5.15 12.48 15.99
C CYS A 140 5.60 13.28 17.20
N ASP A 141 5.89 14.57 17.02
CA ASP A 141 6.28 15.45 18.10
C ASP A 141 5.20 15.57 19.17
N ARG A 142 3.95 15.85 18.76
CA ARG A 142 2.82 16.00 19.69
C ARG A 142 2.39 14.70 20.37
N LEU A 143 2.68 13.54 19.78
CA LEU A 143 2.34 12.24 20.35
C LEU A 143 3.44 11.67 21.25
N LEU A 144 4.71 11.81 20.86
CA LEU A 144 5.83 11.07 21.45
C LEU A 144 6.77 11.95 22.29
N VAL A 145 6.69 13.27 22.15
CA VAL A 145 7.56 14.22 22.87
C VAL A 145 6.72 15.06 23.83
N PHE A 146 7.03 14.96 25.13
CA PHE A 146 6.19 15.54 26.18
C PHE A 146 6.38 17.07 26.38
N ARG A 147 7.49 17.67 25.89
CA ARG A 147 7.86 19.07 26.23
C ARG A 147 8.55 19.92 25.15
N GLY A 148 8.86 19.37 23.97
CA GLY A 148 9.54 20.13 22.91
C GLY A 148 8.56 20.99 22.10
N ARG A 149 8.83 22.30 21.93
CA ARG A 149 8.00 23.18 21.07
C ARG A 149 8.49 23.28 19.62
N LEU A 150 9.73 22.87 19.32
CA LEU A 150 10.40 23.08 18.02
C LEU A 150 11.25 21.90 17.53
N THR A 151 11.26 20.79 18.26
CA THR A 151 11.94 19.50 17.99
C THR A 151 11.72 18.98 16.56
N CYS A 152 10.53 19.16 15.99
CA CYS A 152 10.20 18.71 14.65
C CYS A 152 11.02 19.44 13.54
N LEU A 153 11.23 20.76 13.69
CA LEU A 153 11.98 21.57 12.73
C LEU A 153 13.47 21.29 12.82
N TYR A 154 13.99 21.10 14.04
CA TYR A 154 15.37 20.67 14.25
C TYR A 154 15.64 19.29 13.65
N SER A 155 14.70 18.34 13.82
CA SER A 155 14.82 17.00 13.22
C SER A 155 14.84 17.08 11.69
N LEU A 156 13.98 17.92 11.10
CA LEU A 156 13.93 18.11 9.65
C LEU A 156 15.22 18.77 9.11
N MET A 157 15.72 19.80 9.80
CA MET A 157 16.97 20.46 9.45
C MET A 157 18.16 19.48 9.53
N PHE A 158 18.23 18.69 10.61
CA PHE A 158 19.25 17.65 10.76
C PHE A 158 19.21 16.65 9.60
N TYR A 159 18.03 16.12 9.26
CA TYR A 159 17.92 15.19 8.14
C TYR A 159 18.25 15.81 6.78
N ASN A 160 17.94 17.09 6.56
CA ASN A 160 18.34 17.81 5.35
C ASN A 160 19.87 17.97 5.24
N VAL A 161 20.55 18.24 6.35
CA VAL A 161 22.04 18.26 6.37
C VAL A 161 22.57 16.88 6.00
N VAL A 162 22.02 15.80 6.57
CA VAL A 162 22.42 14.42 6.21
C VAL A 162 22.16 14.13 4.73
N THR A 163 21.02 14.53 4.17
CA THR A 163 20.72 14.37 2.74
C THR A 163 21.70 15.11 1.85
N TYR A 164 22.04 16.36 2.22
CA TYR A 164 23.07 17.12 1.53
C TYR A 164 24.41 16.38 1.56
N SER A 165 24.78 15.82 2.71
CA SER A 165 26.01 15.05 2.86
C SER A 165 26.03 13.83 1.94
N VAL A 166 24.94 13.05 1.93
CA VAL A 166 24.81 11.86 1.06
C VAL A 166 24.85 12.25 -0.41
N ASN A 167 24.19 13.34 -0.80
CA ASN A 167 24.17 13.78 -2.19
C ASN A 167 25.56 14.22 -2.69
N TYR A 168 26.33 14.91 -1.85
CA TYR A 168 27.70 15.28 -2.18
C TYR A 168 28.62 14.06 -2.31
N VAL A 169 28.52 13.09 -1.38
CA VAL A 169 29.24 11.81 -1.48
C VAL A 169 28.85 11.08 -2.76
N ARG A 170 27.56 11.06 -3.10
CA ARG A 170 27.06 10.50 -4.35
C ARG A 170 27.68 11.19 -5.57
N GLU A 171 27.69 12.52 -5.62
CA GLU A 171 28.30 13.28 -6.72
C GLU A 171 29.78 12.92 -6.89
N ILE A 172 30.52 12.81 -5.78
CA ILE A 172 31.91 12.36 -5.79
C ILE A 172 32.01 10.95 -6.37
N CYS A 173 31.25 9.98 -5.88
CA CYS A 173 31.29 8.60 -6.37
C CYS A 173 30.94 8.46 -7.86
N THR A 174 30.03 9.30 -8.37
CA THR A 174 29.60 9.26 -9.77
C THR A 174 30.52 9.99 -10.74
N LYS A 175 31.52 10.73 -10.28
CA LYS A 175 32.50 11.36 -11.18
C LYS A 175 33.32 10.28 -11.86
N GLU A 176 33.26 10.23 -13.20
CA GLU A 176 33.93 9.19 -14.02
C GLU A 176 35.46 9.35 -14.04
N ASP A 177 35.98 10.56 -13.83
CA ASP A 177 37.41 10.86 -13.92
C ASP A 177 38.13 10.90 -12.56
N TRP A 178 38.22 9.74 -11.89
CA TRP A 178 39.09 9.55 -10.71
C TRP A 178 40.59 9.56 -11.04
N SER A 179 40.96 9.87 -12.28
CA SER A 179 42.37 9.89 -12.67
C SER A 179 43.08 11.06 -11.95
N PRO A 180 44.11 10.78 -11.14
CA PRO A 180 44.86 11.81 -10.43
C PRO A 180 45.82 12.58 -11.37
N TYR A 181 45.82 12.24 -12.66
CA TYR A 181 46.72 12.79 -13.66
C TYR A 181 45.93 13.59 -14.70
N VAL A 182 46.49 14.73 -15.10
CA VAL A 182 46.00 15.50 -16.25
C VAL A 182 47.00 15.33 -17.40
N ASN A 183 46.53 14.83 -18.54
CA ASN A 183 47.34 14.68 -19.74
C ASN A 183 47.47 16.04 -20.47
N LEU A 184 48.63 16.33 -21.06
CA LEU A 184 48.85 17.59 -21.82
C LEU A 184 47.90 17.73 -23.02
N THR A 185 47.57 16.62 -23.67
CA THR A 185 46.60 16.56 -24.78
C THR A 185 45.77 15.29 -24.65
N ARG A 186 44.53 15.27 -25.18
CA ARG A 186 43.59 14.14 -25.06
C ARG A 186 44.17 12.77 -25.46
N ASN A 187 45.13 12.75 -26.39
CA ASN A 187 45.71 11.53 -26.95
C ASN A 187 47.16 11.28 -26.51
N SER A 188 47.80 12.19 -25.76
CA SER A 188 49.18 11.99 -25.31
C SER A 188 49.23 11.30 -23.94
N ARG A 189 50.23 10.42 -23.77
CA ARG A 189 50.55 9.78 -22.48
C ARG A 189 51.41 10.67 -21.57
N VAL A 190 51.70 11.90 -21.99
CA VAL A 190 52.55 12.82 -21.24
C VAL A 190 51.72 13.53 -20.18
N LYS A 191 52.07 13.28 -18.92
CA LYS A 191 51.38 13.82 -17.75
C LYS A 191 51.90 15.22 -17.44
N HIS A 192 51.00 16.17 -17.23
CA HIS A 192 51.37 17.49 -16.76
C HIS A 192 51.46 17.49 -15.23
N LEU A 193 52.67 17.28 -14.69
CA LEU A 193 52.89 17.03 -13.26
C LEU A 193 52.36 18.18 -12.37
N ALA A 194 52.62 19.43 -12.75
CA ALA A 194 52.16 20.60 -11.99
C ALA A 194 50.62 20.72 -11.94
N MET A 195 49.94 20.46 -13.05
CA MET A 195 48.47 20.55 -13.12
C MET A 195 47.79 19.33 -12.47
N SER A 196 48.47 18.18 -12.48
CA SER A 196 48.03 16.98 -11.76
C SER A 196 48.11 17.20 -10.25
N ALA A 197 49.22 17.75 -9.75
CA ALA A 197 49.40 18.09 -8.34
C ALA A 197 48.36 19.11 -7.86
N THR A 198 48.09 20.18 -8.63
CA THR A 198 47.08 21.17 -8.26
C THR A 198 45.66 20.59 -8.28
N LYS A 199 45.33 19.71 -9.24
CA LYS A 199 44.04 18.99 -9.27
C LYS A 199 43.83 18.18 -7.99
N ILE A 200 44.83 17.39 -7.59
CA ILE A 200 44.79 16.60 -6.35
C ILE A 200 44.57 17.51 -5.15
N VAL A 201 45.38 18.57 -5.00
CA VAL A 201 45.26 19.50 -3.87
C VAL A 201 43.87 20.15 -3.83
N LEU A 202 43.31 20.56 -4.97
CA LEU A 202 41.97 21.16 -5.03
C LEU A 202 40.86 20.16 -4.65
N GLU A 203 40.95 18.90 -5.11
CA GLU A 203 39.97 17.85 -4.78
C GLU A 203 40.02 17.48 -3.29
N TRP A 204 41.21 17.31 -2.73
CA TRP A 204 41.38 17.05 -1.30
C TRP A 204 40.95 18.25 -0.45
N THR A 205 41.24 19.49 -0.87
CA THR A 205 40.77 20.69 -0.17
C THR A 205 39.25 20.73 -0.12
N LYS A 206 38.56 20.42 -1.24
CA LYS A 206 37.09 20.34 -1.27
C LYS A 206 36.54 19.26 -0.34
N ALA A 207 37.15 18.08 -0.32
CA ALA A 207 36.73 16.99 0.56
C ALA A 207 36.93 17.35 2.05
N VAL A 208 38.08 17.93 2.40
CA VAL A 208 38.40 18.36 3.76
C VAL A 208 37.46 19.49 4.20
N THR A 209 37.25 20.53 3.39
CA THR A 209 36.32 21.62 3.75
C THR A 209 34.90 21.11 3.91
N PHE A 210 34.47 20.14 3.09
CA PHE A 210 33.17 19.49 3.24
C PHE A 210 33.05 18.69 4.56
N ILE A 211 34.06 17.89 4.91
CA ILE A 211 34.05 17.15 6.19
C ILE A 211 34.05 18.12 7.37
N VAL A 212 34.90 19.16 7.34
CA VAL A 212 34.97 20.17 8.39
C VAL A 212 33.64 20.93 8.51
N THR A 213 33.02 21.34 7.41
CA THR A 213 31.73 22.04 7.43
C THR A 213 30.60 21.15 7.96
N ILE A 214 30.54 19.86 7.60
CA ILE A 214 29.57 18.93 8.18
C ILE A 214 29.79 18.77 9.68
N THR A 215 31.03 18.50 10.08
CA THR A 215 31.35 18.28 11.50
C THR A 215 31.02 19.53 12.30
N PHE A 216 31.35 20.70 11.77
CA PHE A 216 31.00 21.99 12.36
C PHE A 216 29.48 22.21 12.43
N ILE A 217 28.73 21.98 11.35
CA ILE A 217 27.27 22.11 11.36
C ILE A 217 26.65 21.15 12.36
N LEU A 218 27.06 19.88 12.37
CA LEU A 218 26.56 18.88 13.34
C LEU A 218 26.91 19.27 14.78
N LEU A 219 28.09 19.84 15.00
CA LEU A 219 28.55 20.32 16.31
C LEU A 219 27.79 21.59 16.74
N THR A 220 27.58 22.56 15.85
CA THR A 220 26.75 23.74 16.10
C THR A 220 25.31 23.35 16.39
N LEU A 221 24.75 22.41 15.62
CA LEU A 221 23.44 21.84 15.89
C LEU A 221 23.40 21.17 17.27
N GLY A 222 24.44 20.39 17.62
CA GLY A 222 24.55 19.71 18.91
C GLY A 222 24.80 20.63 20.11
N LEU A 223 25.42 21.80 19.90
CA LEU A 223 25.79 22.77 20.94
C LEU A 223 24.79 23.92 21.11
N GLU A 224 23.83 24.10 20.19
CA GLU A 224 22.76 25.06 20.40
C GLU A 224 21.97 24.73 21.68
N GLN A 225 21.82 25.71 22.57
CA GLN A 225 21.08 25.60 23.85
C GLN A 225 19.62 25.12 23.69
N GLY A 226 19.07 25.14 22.46
CA GLY A 226 17.78 24.53 22.13
C GLY A 226 17.72 23.01 22.31
N LEU A 227 18.88 22.34 22.41
CA LEU A 227 18.98 20.90 22.62
C LEU A 227 18.92 20.44 24.08
N GLU A 228 18.90 21.36 25.07
CA GLU A 228 18.76 20.98 26.49
C GLU A 228 17.49 20.15 26.77
N TYR A 229 16.45 20.32 25.94
CA TYR A 229 15.20 19.56 25.99
C TYR A 229 15.03 18.54 24.85
N PHE A 230 16.04 18.37 23.98
CA PHE A 230 15.98 17.44 22.86
C PHE A 230 16.39 16.03 23.31
N ARG A 231 15.46 15.33 23.97
CA ARG A 231 15.55 13.88 24.20
C ARG A 231 14.50 13.16 23.36
N PRO A 232 14.75 12.97 22.05
CA PRO A 232 13.81 12.25 21.22
C PRO A 232 13.76 10.79 21.68
N THR A 233 12.55 10.28 21.89
CA THR A 233 12.33 8.86 22.15
C THR A 233 12.85 8.05 20.95
N ALA A 234 13.43 6.86 21.18
CA ALA A 234 13.91 6.00 20.08
C ALA A 234 12.82 5.69 19.04
N LEU A 235 11.56 5.61 19.48
CA LEU A 235 10.40 5.46 18.59
C LEU A 235 10.18 6.69 17.69
N TYR A 236 10.39 7.90 18.22
CA TYR A 236 10.27 9.13 17.44
C TYR A 236 11.34 9.17 16.33
N THR A 237 12.60 8.88 16.66
CA THR A 237 13.69 8.90 15.66
C THR A 237 13.54 7.80 14.63
N LEU A 238 13.06 6.61 15.03
CA LEU A 238 12.78 5.52 14.11
C LEU A 238 11.67 5.90 13.11
N ILE A 239 10.53 6.42 13.60
CA ILE A 239 9.38 6.76 12.75
C ILE A 239 9.71 7.95 11.84
N THR A 240 10.24 9.04 12.38
CA THR A 240 10.54 10.25 11.59
C THR A 240 11.71 10.01 10.63
N GLY A 241 12.74 9.27 11.05
CA GLY A 241 13.85 8.85 10.20
C GLY A 241 13.40 7.95 9.05
N THR A 242 12.66 6.87 9.34
CA THR A 242 12.16 5.97 8.29
C THR A 242 11.23 6.69 7.32
N TYR A 243 10.34 7.55 7.80
CA TYR A 243 9.48 8.35 6.94
C TYR A 243 10.28 9.30 6.04
N TYR A 244 11.29 9.99 6.61
CA TYR A 244 12.14 10.91 5.86
C TYR A 244 12.94 10.19 4.77
N LEU A 245 13.68 9.12 5.10
CA LEU A 245 14.46 8.35 4.14
C LEU A 245 13.61 7.82 2.98
N LEU A 246 12.37 7.41 3.23
CA LEU A 246 11.47 6.88 2.19
C LEU A 246 10.73 7.96 1.39
N SER A 247 10.72 9.21 1.87
CA SER A 247 10.04 10.33 1.23
C SER A 247 10.97 11.19 0.37
N GLU A 248 12.24 11.26 0.73
CA GLU A 248 13.22 12.15 0.13
C GLU A 248 13.75 11.62 -1.20
N LYS A 249 13.88 12.52 -2.19
CA LYS A 249 14.21 12.14 -3.57
C LYS A 249 15.59 11.48 -3.69
N THR A 250 16.58 12.02 -2.98
CA THR A 250 17.97 11.51 -3.01
C THR A 250 18.04 10.04 -2.62
N PHE A 251 17.35 9.65 -1.54
CA PHE A 251 17.35 8.26 -1.06
C PHE A 251 16.51 7.34 -1.95
N LEU A 252 15.40 7.83 -2.52
CA LEU A 252 14.59 7.08 -3.47
C LEU A 252 15.36 6.70 -4.75
N GLU A 253 16.33 7.51 -5.16
CA GLU A 253 17.21 7.19 -6.29
C GLU A 253 18.41 6.32 -5.90
N LEU A 254 18.84 6.36 -4.63
CA LEU A 254 19.95 5.56 -4.11
C LEU A 254 19.54 4.10 -3.85
N TRP A 255 18.33 3.87 -3.33
CA TRP A 255 17.82 2.54 -2.96
C TRP A 255 17.81 1.51 -4.08
N PRO A 256 17.35 1.84 -5.30
CA PRO A 256 17.43 0.92 -6.43
C PRO A 256 18.86 0.48 -6.73
N ILE A 257 19.83 1.41 -6.71
CA ILE A 257 21.24 1.12 -6.96
C ILE A 257 21.79 0.14 -5.91
N ALA A 258 21.46 0.39 -4.64
CA ALA A 258 21.83 -0.51 -3.55
C ALA A 258 21.21 -1.90 -3.72
N LEU A 259 19.93 -2.00 -4.09
CA LEU A 259 19.26 -3.27 -4.33
C LEU A 259 19.82 -4.04 -5.52
N THR A 260 20.19 -3.35 -6.60
CA THR A 260 20.84 -3.97 -7.76
C THR A 260 22.18 -4.57 -7.38
N ALA A 261 22.92 -3.94 -6.45
CA ALA A 261 24.16 -4.51 -5.92
C ALA A 261 23.94 -5.83 -5.16
N PHE A 262 22.79 -6.01 -4.48
CA PHE A 262 22.44 -7.26 -3.80
C PHE A 262 21.99 -8.38 -4.75
N LYS A 263 21.74 -8.10 -6.04
CA LYS A 263 21.39 -9.07 -7.09
C LYS A 263 20.28 -10.05 -6.68
N LEU A 264 19.16 -9.53 -6.19
CA LEU A 264 18.02 -10.35 -5.73
C LEU A 264 17.25 -10.94 -6.92
N GLU A 265 17.36 -12.25 -7.12
CA GLU A 265 16.70 -12.99 -8.21
C GLU A 265 15.16 -12.88 -8.17
N ARG A 266 14.58 -12.69 -6.99
CA ARG A 266 13.12 -12.58 -6.80
C ARG A 266 12.50 -11.33 -7.44
N LEU A 267 13.28 -10.28 -7.65
CA LEU A 267 12.77 -8.99 -8.17
C LEU A 267 12.79 -8.94 -9.70
N GLU A 268 13.38 -9.93 -10.37
CA GLU A 268 13.45 -10.05 -11.85
C GLU A 268 13.93 -8.78 -12.56
N GLY A 269 14.79 -7.98 -11.91
CA GLY A 269 15.28 -6.71 -12.42
C GLY A 269 14.35 -5.50 -12.21
N MET A 270 13.07 -5.69 -11.85
CA MET A 270 12.08 -4.61 -11.63
C MET A 270 12.28 -3.84 -10.31
N GLU A 271 13.50 -3.76 -9.79
CA GLU A 271 13.83 -3.23 -8.47
C GLU A 271 13.39 -1.78 -8.31
N LEU A 272 13.54 -0.95 -9.36
CA LEU A 272 13.09 0.45 -9.37
C LEU A 272 11.58 0.59 -9.10
N LEU A 273 10.76 -0.26 -9.73
CA LEU A 273 9.30 -0.24 -9.59
C LEU A 273 8.88 -0.70 -8.20
N TYR A 274 9.52 -1.77 -7.69
CA TYR A 274 9.28 -2.22 -6.32
C TYR A 274 9.73 -1.18 -5.29
N CYS A 275 10.94 -0.63 -5.38
CA CYS A 275 11.41 0.44 -4.47
C CYS A 275 10.41 1.58 -4.36
N GLY A 276 9.91 2.07 -5.49
CA GLY A 276 8.91 3.14 -5.52
C GLY A 276 7.59 2.74 -4.86
N PHE A 277 7.11 1.51 -5.09
CA PHE A 277 5.90 1.00 -4.44
C PHE A 277 6.10 0.81 -2.93
N TRP A 278 7.18 0.17 -2.50
CA TRP A 278 7.48 -0.10 -1.10
C TRP A 278 7.66 1.20 -0.30
N ALA A 279 8.40 2.17 -0.84
CA ALA A 279 8.58 3.46 -0.17
C ALA A 279 7.26 4.21 0.04
N ARG A 280 6.39 4.25 -0.98
CA ARG A 280 5.06 4.88 -0.89
C ARG A 280 4.10 4.08 0.00
N GLY A 281 4.19 2.75 -0.01
CA GLY A 281 3.39 1.86 0.81
C GLY A 281 3.76 1.98 2.30
N ILE A 282 5.04 2.01 2.64
CA ILE A 282 5.50 2.15 4.02
C ILE A 282 5.19 3.55 4.55
N THR A 283 5.43 4.62 3.78
CA THR A 283 5.11 5.99 4.22
C THR A 283 3.61 6.20 4.50
N THR A 284 2.74 5.66 3.65
CA THR A 284 1.28 5.66 3.90
C THR A 284 0.91 4.76 5.08
N SER A 285 1.56 3.61 5.24
CA SER A 285 1.33 2.69 6.37
C SER A 285 1.76 3.29 7.71
N ILE A 286 2.81 4.11 7.75
CA ILE A 286 3.22 4.86 8.95
C ILE A 286 2.15 5.90 9.31
N ALA A 287 1.53 6.58 8.34
CA ALA A 287 0.53 7.61 8.62
C ALA A 287 -0.78 7.05 9.19
N ILE A 288 -1.18 5.83 8.82
CA ILE A 288 -2.44 5.19 9.24
C ILE A 288 -2.59 5.09 10.78
N PRO A 289 -1.65 4.52 11.56
CA PRO A 289 -1.76 4.43 13.02
C PRO A 289 -1.61 5.77 13.74
N LEU A 290 -0.95 6.76 13.12
CA LEU A 290 -0.81 8.10 13.70
C LEU A 290 -2.16 8.84 13.77
N VAL A 291 -3.07 8.61 12.81
CA VAL A 291 -4.40 9.25 12.79
C VAL A 291 -5.23 8.89 14.04
N PRO A 292 -5.52 7.61 14.36
CA PRO A 292 -6.32 7.28 15.55
C PRO A 292 -5.61 7.66 16.85
N ALA A 293 -4.28 7.61 16.91
CA ALA A 293 -3.52 8.09 18.07
C ALA A 293 -3.72 9.60 18.33
N LEU A 294 -3.76 10.42 17.28
CA LEU A 294 -4.04 11.86 17.40
C LEU A 294 -5.50 12.15 17.78
N MET A 295 -6.43 11.33 17.29
CA MET A 295 -7.85 11.43 17.63
C MET A 295 -8.07 11.14 19.12
N TRP A 296 -7.34 10.16 19.67
CA TRP A 296 -7.37 9.85 21.11
C TRP A 296 -6.88 11.01 21.98
N ASN A 297 -5.90 11.78 21.50
CA ASN A 297 -5.35 12.94 22.19
C ASN A 297 -6.14 14.25 21.93
N GLU A 298 -7.38 14.16 21.45
CA GLU A 298 -8.29 15.28 21.15
C GLU A 298 -7.78 16.32 20.14
N ARG A 299 -6.78 15.97 19.32
CA ARG A 299 -6.19 16.87 18.30
C ARG A 299 -6.80 16.63 16.91
N TRP A 300 -8.12 16.75 16.81
CA TRP A 300 -8.92 16.42 15.62
C TRP A 300 -8.49 17.15 14.34
N ARG A 301 -8.07 18.42 14.42
CA ARG A 301 -7.65 19.21 13.24
C ARG A 301 -6.41 18.63 12.56
N LEU A 302 -5.40 18.26 13.34
CA LEU A 302 -4.17 17.65 12.82
C LEU A 302 -4.43 16.23 12.29
N ALA A 303 -5.25 15.46 13.01
CA ALA A 303 -5.66 14.13 12.57
C ALA A 303 -6.39 14.16 11.23
N ALA A 304 -7.31 15.12 11.03
CA ALA A 304 -8.03 15.30 9.78
C ALA A 304 -7.11 15.68 8.61
N LEU A 305 -6.14 16.58 8.83
CA LEU A 305 -5.17 16.97 7.81
C LEU A 305 -4.29 15.79 7.37
N ILE A 306 -3.81 14.98 8.32
CA ILE A 306 -2.96 13.82 8.02
C ILE A 306 -3.77 12.72 7.32
N LEU A 307 -4.99 12.45 7.80
CA LEU A 307 -5.89 11.51 7.15
C LEU A 307 -6.16 11.92 5.70
N TYR A 308 -6.43 13.21 5.46
CA TYR A 308 -6.70 13.69 4.11
C TYR A 308 -5.46 13.66 3.22
N ILE A 309 -4.37 14.33 3.61
CA ILE A 309 -3.20 14.52 2.75
C ILE A 309 -2.34 13.25 2.67
N CYS A 310 -1.97 12.69 3.83
CA CYS A 310 -0.99 11.59 3.90
C CYS A 310 -1.61 10.21 3.68
N VAL A 311 -2.89 10.00 4.00
CA VAL A 311 -3.55 8.70 3.81
C VAL A 311 -4.42 8.70 2.55
N VAL A 312 -5.37 9.63 2.41
CA VAL A 312 -6.32 9.63 1.29
C VAL A 312 -5.65 10.08 -0.02
N VAL A 313 -5.05 11.26 -0.06
CA VAL A 313 -4.43 11.81 -1.29
C VAL A 313 -3.22 10.96 -1.70
N HIS A 314 -2.25 10.74 -0.81
CA HIS A 314 -1.10 9.91 -1.14
C HIS A 314 -1.45 8.44 -1.43
N GLY A 315 -2.39 7.85 -0.70
CA GLY A 315 -2.84 6.48 -0.95
C GLY A 315 -3.53 6.33 -2.31
N ARG A 316 -4.43 7.25 -2.67
CA ARG A 316 -5.14 7.19 -3.95
C ARG A 316 -4.23 7.45 -5.14
N TYR A 317 -3.43 8.52 -5.09
CA TYR A 317 -2.64 8.93 -6.25
C TYR A 317 -1.25 8.31 -6.26
N ARG A 318 -0.41 8.56 -5.24
CA ARG A 318 1.00 8.10 -5.28
C ARG A 318 1.12 6.58 -5.19
N LEU A 319 0.43 5.96 -4.24
CA LEU A 319 0.43 4.51 -4.08
C LEU A 319 -0.37 3.82 -5.19
N GLY A 320 -1.55 4.35 -5.53
CA GLY A 320 -2.39 3.83 -6.62
C GLY A 320 -1.69 3.84 -7.98
N GLU A 321 -0.97 4.92 -8.32
CA GLU A 321 -0.19 5.01 -9.56
C GLU A 321 0.98 4.00 -9.57
N SER A 322 1.76 3.92 -8.49
CA SER A 322 2.83 2.93 -8.36
C SER A 322 2.32 1.50 -8.45
N PHE A 323 1.21 1.21 -7.78
CA PHE A 323 0.60 -0.10 -7.79
C PHE A 323 0.09 -0.46 -9.19
N SER A 324 -0.51 0.49 -9.90
CA SER A 324 -0.99 0.28 -11.27
C SER A 324 0.18 -0.02 -12.21
N LYS A 325 1.27 0.76 -12.13
CA LYS A 325 2.50 0.53 -12.92
C LYS A 325 3.12 -0.84 -12.62
N LEU A 326 3.18 -1.23 -11.35
CA LEU A 326 3.70 -2.53 -10.93
C LEU A 326 2.80 -3.68 -11.44
N LYS A 327 1.48 -3.52 -11.31
CA LYS A 327 0.51 -4.53 -11.76
C LYS A 327 0.52 -4.70 -13.28
N GLU A 328 0.66 -3.61 -14.02
CA GLU A 328 0.81 -3.64 -15.47
C GLU A 328 2.10 -4.34 -15.88
N ALA A 329 3.22 -4.01 -15.25
CA ALA A 329 4.52 -4.65 -15.49
C ALA A 329 4.49 -6.16 -15.15
N GLN A 330 3.86 -6.54 -14.03
CA GLN A 330 3.68 -7.94 -13.67
C GLN A 330 2.71 -8.64 -14.62
N GLY A 331 1.64 -7.96 -15.05
CA GLY A 331 0.61 -8.52 -15.92
C GLY A 331 1.13 -8.81 -17.33
N SER A 332 1.97 -7.93 -17.89
CA SER A 332 2.59 -8.17 -19.20
C SER A 332 3.56 -9.36 -19.17
N LEU A 333 4.27 -9.54 -18.06
CA LEU A 333 5.22 -10.64 -17.87
C LEU A 333 4.57 -11.95 -17.40
N ALA A 334 3.37 -11.89 -16.81
CA ALA A 334 2.68 -13.07 -16.24
C ALA A 334 2.39 -14.16 -17.29
N ARG A 335 2.24 -13.79 -18.56
CA ARG A 335 2.01 -14.72 -19.67
C ARG A 335 3.26 -15.54 -20.05
N PHE A 336 4.44 -15.09 -19.65
CA PHE A 336 5.72 -15.71 -19.98
C PHE A 336 6.21 -16.59 -18.85
N ARG A 337 6.65 -17.81 -19.18
CA ARG A 337 7.19 -18.75 -18.19
C ARG A 337 8.49 -18.21 -17.59
N ARG A 338 8.71 -18.42 -16.30
CA ARG A 338 10.03 -18.20 -15.67
C ARG A 338 10.95 -19.38 -16.01
N ALA A 339 12.17 -19.08 -16.45
CA ALA A 339 13.19 -20.10 -16.67
C ALA A 339 13.60 -20.75 -15.35
N THR A 340 13.87 -22.06 -15.35
CA THR A 340 14.43 -22.74 -14.17
C THR A 340 15.93 -22.45 -14.06
N ALA A 341 16.49 -22.62 -12.86
CA ALA A 341 17.93 -22.45 -12.66
C ALA A 341 18.74 -23.44 -13.51
N GLU A 342 18.23 -24.66 -13.69
CA GLU A 342 18.83 -25.69 -14.55
C GLU A 342 18.90 -25.24 -16.01
N GLU A 343 17.77 -24.76 -16.58
CA GLU A 343 17.73 -24.24 -17.96
C GLU A 343 18.71 -23.09 -18.19
N LEU A 344 18.83 -22.18 -17.21
CA LEU A 344 19.81 -21.07 -17.27
C LEU A 344 21.25 -21.56 -17.23
N SER A 345 21.53 -22.54 -16.37
CA SER A 345 22.87 -23.13 -16.25
C SER A 345 23.28 -23.93 -17.47
N THR A 346 22.33 -24.52 -18.21
CA THR A 346 22.62 -25.24 -19.46
C THR A 346 22.83 -24.32 -20.65
N LEU A 347 22.17 -23.16 -20.65
CA LEU A 347 22.24 -22.20 -21.76
C LEU A 347 23.53 -21.36 -21.69
N GLU A 348 23.97 -20.97 -20.48
CA GLU A 348 25.13 -20.10 -20.23
C GLU A 348 25.22 -18.85 -21.13
N ASP A 349 24.07 -18.33 -21.56
CA ASP A 349 23.99 -17.27 -22.56
C ASP A 349 23.75 -15.88 -21.95
N VAL A 350 23.98 -14.88 -22.77
CA VAL A 350 23.84 -13.46 -22.48
C VAL A 350 22.50 -12.96 -23.02
N CYS A 351 21.84 -12.05 -22.31
CA CYS A 351 20.59 -11.47 -22.79
C CYS A 351 20.83 -10.67 -24.08
N ALA A 352 20.18 -11.06 -25.18
CA ALA A 352 20.36 -10.43 -26.49
C ALA A 352 20.00 -8.93 -26.56
N VAL A 353 19.27 -8.40 -25.57
CA VAL A 353 18.83 -6.99 -25.53
C VAL A 353 19.83 -6.10 -24.80
N CYS A 354 20.33 -6.52 -23.63
CA CYS A 354 21.24 -5.70 -22.80
C CYS A 354 22.68 -6.20 -22.81
N LEU A 355 22.95 -7.33 -23.47
CA LEU A 355 24.24 -8.00 -23.52
C LEU A 355 24.83 -8.31 -22.12
N GLY A 356 23.95 -8.44 -21.11
CA GLY A 356 24.30 -8.80 -19.74
C GLY A 356 24.03 -10.27 -19.42
N THR A 357 24.79 -10.83 -18.48
CA THR A 357 24.64 -12.23 -18.03
C THR A 357 23.25 -12.48 -17.41
N MET A 358 22.67 -13.65 -17.69
CA MET A 358 21.33 -14.00 -17.24
C MET A 358 21.38 -14.84 -15.96
N LYS A 359 20.94 -14.25 -14.83
CA LYS A 359 20.67 -14.97 -13.56
C LYS A 359 19.20 -15.29 -13.34
N SER A 360 18.32 -14.48 -13.93
CA SER A 360 16.89 -14.74 -13.99
C SER A 360 16.39 -14.36 -15.39
N ALA A 361 15.55 -15.20 -15.99
CA ALA A 361 15.03 -14.95 -17.33
C ALA A 361 13.56 -15.37 -17.45
N ARG A 362 12.88 -14.74 -18.42
CA ARG A 362 11.57 -15.13 -18.93
C ARG A 362 11.76 -15.82 -20.27
N VAL A 363 11.04 -16.92 -20.45
CA VAL A 363 11.06 -17.74 -21.66
C VAL A 363 9.85 -17.37 -22.51
N THR A 364 10.10 -17.04 -23.77
CA THR A 364 9.06 -16.77 -24.76
C THR A 364 8.46 -18.07 -25.31
N PRO A 365 7.24 -18.06 -25.88
CA PRO A 365 6.67 -19.22 -26.57
C PRO A 365 7.55 -19.77 -27.70
N CYS A 366 8.40 -18.93 -28.30
CA CYS A 366 9.40 -19.33 -29.29
C CYS A 366 10.73 -19.82 -28.68
N ALA A 367 10.76 -20.14 -27.38
CA ALA A 367 11.90 -20.68 -26.63
C ALA A 367 13.15 -19.77 -26.56
N HIS A 368 12.97 -18.44 -26.64
CA HIS A 368 14.05 -17.48 -26.41
C HIS A 368 14.02 -16.93 -24.98
N PHE A 369 15.21 -16.62 -24.45
CA PHE A 369 15.43 -16.18 -23.07
C PHE A 369 15.79 -14.70 -23.01
N PHE A 370 15.15 -13.95 -22.10
CA PHE A 370 15.43 -12.54 -21.87
C PHE A 370 15.32 -12.22 -20.38
N HIS A 371 16.04 -11.19 -19.89
CA HIS A 371 15.70 -10.63 -18.57
C HIS A 371 14.27 -10.11 -18.59
N ALA A 372 13.53 -10.27 -17.48
CA ALA A 372 12.14 -9.87 -17.42
C ALA A 372 11.95 -8.37 -17.73
N ASP A 373 12.86 -7.53 -17.22
CA ASP A 373 12.85 -6.09 -17.48
C ASP A 373 13.19 -5.71 -18.93
N CYS A 374 14.09 -6.46 -19.58
CA CYS A 374 14.39 -6.27 -21.00
C CYS A 374 13.19 -6.66 -21.87
N LEU A 375 12.60 -7.83 -21.59
CA LEU A 375 11.42 -8.31 -22.29
C LEU A 375 10.25 -7.32 -22.14
N ARG A 376 10.02 -6.80 -20.93
CA ARG A 376 8.97 -5.79 -20.67
C ARG A 376 9.17 -4.52 -21.50
N LYS A 377 10.40 -4.02 -21.62
CA LYS A 377 10.72 -2.86 -22.46
C LYS A 377 10.48 -3.16 -23.95
N CYS A 378 10.84 -4.35 -24.41
CA CYS A 378 10.57 -4.79 -25.77
C CYS A 378 9.06 -4.90 -26.05
N LEU A 379 8.28 -5.47 -25.13
CA LEU A 379 6.82 -5.58 -25.24
C LEU A 379 6.12 -4.21 -25.28
N ALA A 380 6.67 -3.21 -24.60
CA ALA A 380 6.14 -1.85 -24.67
C ALA A 380 6.35 -1.21 -26.07
N ALA A 381 7.30 -1.70 -26.86
CA ALA A 381 7.60 -1.18 -28.21
C ALA A 381 7.03 -2.06 -29.33
N SER A 382 7.05 -3.38 -29.18
CA SER A 382 6.59 -4.33 -30.20
C SER A 382 6.17 -5.68 -29.59
N ASP A 383 5.06 -6.24 -30.09
CA ASP A 383 4.56 -7.58 -29.68
C ASP A 383 5.25 -8.74 -30.41
N ARG A 384 6.50 -8.55 -30.84
CA ARG A 384 7.29 -9.55 -31.58
C ARG A 384 8.58 -9.89 -30.83
N CYS A 385 9.07 -11.10 -31.03
CA CYS A 385 10.33 -11.54 -30.43
C CYS A 385 11.52 -10.77 -31.03
N PRO A 386 12.41 -10.16 -30.21
CA PRO A 386 13.59 -9.46 -30.72
C PRO A 386 14.57 -10.33 -31.51
N ILE A 387 14.58 -11.65 -31.27
CA ILE A 387 15.51 -12.59 -31.92
C ILE A 387 14.92 -13.14 -33.22
N CYS A 388 13.69 -13.65 -33.21
CA CYS A 388 13.11 -14.33 -34.37
C CYS A 388 11.99 -13.57 -35.07
N VAL A 389 11.60 -12.39 -34.57
CA VAL A 389 10.56 -11.51 -35.14
C VAL A 389 9.16 -12.14 -35.21
N ARG A 390 8.99 -13.35 -34.66
CA ARG A 390 7.68 -14.02 -34.58
C ARG A 390 6.80 -13.38 -33.52
N GLU A 391 5.49 -13.40 -33.77
CA GLU A 391 4.47 -12.97 -32.81
C GLU A 391 4.32 -13.96 -31.66
N TYR A 392 3.97 -13.46 -30.48
CA TYR A 392 3.79 -14.30 -29.29
C TYR A 392 2.43 -15.01 -29.33
N VAL A 393 2.42 -16.27 -29.79
CA VAL A 393 1.25 -17.14 -29.73
C VAL A 393 1.32 -17.98 -28.45
N PHE A 394 0.33 -17.80 -27.57
CA PHE A 394 0.17 -18.61 -26.37
C PHE A 394 -0.91 -19.65 -26.66
N CYS A 395 -0.52 -20.93 -26.73
CA CYS A 395 -1.43 -22.05 -26.94
C CYS A 395 -2.21 -22.42 -25.68
#